data_AF-A0A2D4LXY3-F1
#
_entry.id   AF-A0A2D4LXY3-F1
#
_cell.length_a   1.000
_cell.length_b   1.000
_cell.length_c   1.000
_cell.angle_alpha   90.00
_cell.angle_beta   90.00
_cell.angle_gamma   90.00
#
_symmetry.space_group_name_H-M   'P 1'
#
loop_
_entity.id
_entity.type
_entity.pdbx_description
1 polymer ?
#
loop_
_entity_poly.entity_id
_entity_poly.type
_entity_poly.pdbx_seq_one_letter_code
_entity_poly.pdbx_strand_id
1 'polypeptide(L)'
;MSTLAAPAPLTAGSTFVASRAEGGVCAVIGGGEAHVDVHGIHFRKDPLEGRVGRASDYGMKLPILRSNPEDQILYQTERYNEETFGYEVPIKEEGDYVLVLKFAEVYFAQSQQKVFDVRLNGHMVVKDLLLFIF
;
A
#
# COMPACT_ATOMS: atom_id res chain seq x y z
N MET A 1 19.34 -14.87 13.89
CA MET A 1 18.77 -16.01 13.16
C MET A 1 17.96 -15.44 12.00
N SER A 2 18.54 -15.46 10.81
CA SER A 2 17.96 -14.92 9.59
C SER A 2 16.88 -15.87 9.09
N THR A 3 15.60 -15.47 9.17
CA THR A 3 14.52 -16.23 8.55
C THR A 3 14.37 -15.78 7.10
N LEU A 4 14.88 -16.60 6.19
CA LEU A 4 14.42 -16.67 4.80
C LEU A 4 12.96 -17.15 4.83
N ALA A 5 12.03 -16.37 4.30
CA ALA A 5 10.65 -16.80 4.08
C ALA A 5 10.23 -16.54 2.63
N ALA A 6 10.37 -17.64 1.87
CA ALA A 6 9.63 -18.22 0.75
C ALA A 6 9.14 -17.42 -0.50
N PRO A 7 9.23 -18.07 -1.70
CA PRO A 7 8.63 -17.63 -2.95
C PRO A 7 7.18 -18.12 -3.08
N ALA A 8 6.24 -17.19 -3.09
CA ALA A 8 4.85 -17.33 -3.55
C ALA A 8 4.42 -15.95 -4.09
N PRO A 9 3.42 -15.82 -4.99
CA PRO A 9 2.99 -14.51 -5.49
C PRO A 9 2.48 -13.67 -4.31
N LEU A 10 3.32 -12.75 -3.84
CA LEU A 10 3.04 -11.90 -2.70
C LEU A 10 2.02 -10.84 -3.13
N THR A 11 0.87 -10.73 -2.46
CA THR A 11 -0.01 -9.58 -2.69
C THR A 11 0.70 -8.30 -2.23
N ALA A 12 0.74 -7.26 -3.07
CA ALA A 12 1.48 -6.04 -2.77
C ALA A 12 0.80 -5.18 -1.72
N GLY A 13 1.60 -4.66 -0.79
CA GLY A 13 1.14 -3.62 0.13
C GLY A 13 0.83 -2.36 -0.62
N SER A 14 -0.43 -1.94 -0.57
CA SER A 14 -0.83 -0.60 -0.96
C SER A 14 -0.70 0.33 0.23
N THR A 15 0.01 1.43 0.04
CA THR A 15 -0.30 2.68 0.75
C THR A 15 -1.53 3.26 0.05
N PHE A 16 -2.57 3.64 0.77
CA PHE A 16 -3.77 4.20 0.16
C PHE A 16 -4.20 5.50 0.79
N VAL A 17 -4.84 6.34 -0.03
CA VAL A 17 -5.51 7.57 0.37
C VAL A 17 -6.93 7.50 -0.14
N ALA A 18 -7.90 7.49 0.77
CA ALA A 18 -9.30 7.73 0.47
C ALA A 18 -9.64 9.16 0.88
N SER A 19 -10.14 9.96 -0.05
CA SER A 19 -10.51 11.36 0.19
C SER A 19 -11.87 11.68 -0.42
N ARG A 20 -12.59 12.63 0.19
CA ARG A 20 -13.79 13.25 -0.38
C ARG A 20 -13.55 14.75 -0.49
N ALA A 21 -14.15 15.40 -1.49
CA ALA A 21 -13.97 16.83 -1.73
C ALA A 21 -14.43 17.74 -0.55
N GLU A 22 -15.40 17.28 0.24
CA GLU A 22 -15.93 18.00 1.42
C GLU A 22 -15.84 17.17 2.72
N GLY A 23 -15.17 16.02 2.69
CA GLY A 23 -15.06 15.10 3.82
C GLY A 23 -13.59 14.81 4.16
N GLY A 24 -13.31 14.53 5.44
CA GLY A 24 -11.95 14.28 5.91
C GLY A 24 -11.20 13.20 5.13
N VAL A 25 -9.87 13.35 5.01
CA VAL A 25 -9.00 12.40 4.31
C VAL A 25 -8.67 11.22 5.22
N CYS A 26 -8.84 10.00 4.71
CA CYS A 26 -8.42 8.77 5.35
C CYS A 26 -7.24 8.17 4.57
N ALA A 27 -6.03 8.33 5.09
CA ALA A 27 -4.82 7.78 4.50
C ALA A 27 -4.14 6.77 5.43
N VAL A 28 -3.56 5.71 4.85
CA VAL A 28 -2.88 4.61 5.56
C VAL A 28 -1.62 4.21 4.80
N ILE A 29 -0.53 4.01 5.53
CA ILE A 29 0.73 3.44 5.00
C ILE A 29 0.75 1.95 5.25
N GLY A 30 0.93 1.16 4.20
CA GLY A 30 1.05 -0.29 4.31
C GLY A 30 2.40 -0.67 4.90
N GLY A 31 2.38 -1.37 6.03
CA GLY A 31 3.58 -1.89 6.71
C GLY A 31 4.50 -0.85 7.35
N GLY A 32 4.10 0.42 7.40
CA GLY A 32 4.90 1.52 7.93
C GLY A 32 4.23 2.27 9.08
N GLU A 33 5.00 3.19 9.67
CA GLU A 33 4.53 4.11 10.71
C GLU A 33 3.73 5.27 10.13
N ALA A 34 3.07 6.05 11.00
CA ALA A 34 2.34 7.25 10.58
C ALA A 34 3.30 8.31 10.00
N HIS A 35 2.85 9.02 8.96
CA HIS A 35 3.62 10.07 8.27
C HIS A 35 2.70 11.19 7.79
N VAL A 36 3.24 12.39 7.61
CA VAL A 36 2.52 13.50 6.96
C VAL A 36 3.26 13.84 5.68
N ASP A 37 2.56 13.74 4.54
CA ASP A 37 3.18 14.04 3.26
C ASP A 37 3.37 15.55 3.03
N VAL A 38 4.13 15.91 1.99
CA VAL A 38 4.40 17.32 1.67
C VAL A 38 3.16 18.13 1.27
N HIS A 39 2.03 17.46 1.00
CA HIS A 39 0.74 18.08 0.72
C HIS A 39 -0.14 18.21 1.97
N GLY A 40 0.36 17.80 3.14
CA GLY A 40 -0.34 17.85 4.42
C GLY A 40 -1.32 16.69 4.64
N ILE A 41 -1.25 15.61 3.85
CA ILE A 41 -2.07 14.42 4.06
C ILE A 41 -1.49 13.62 5.23
N HIS A 42 -2.29 13.43 6.27
CA HIS A 42 -1.94 12.62 7.43
C HIS A 42 -2.18 11.13 7.15
N PHE A 43 -1.12 10.41 6.85
CA PHE A 43 -1.13 8.96 6.76
C PHE A 43 -1.03 8.33 8.13
N ARG A 44 -2.00 7.47 8.45
CA ARG A 44 -2.01 6.71 9.70
C ARG A 44 -1.16 5.44 9.56
N LYS A 45 -0.67 4.98 10.71
CA LYS A 45 -0.05 3.67 10.85
C LYS A 45 -0.98 2.58 10.36
N ASP A 46 -0.40 1.52 9.79
CA ASP A 46 -1.12 0.37 9.30
C ASP A 46 -2.01 -0.30 10.37
N PRO A 47 -3.35 -0.30 10.22
CA PRO A 47 -4.27 -0.89 11.19
C PRO A 47 -4.23 -2.43 11.22
N LEU A 48 -3.63 -3.07 10.20
CA LEU A 48 -3.51 -4.53 10.10
C LEU A 48 -2.21 -5.05 10.71
N GLU A 49 -1.36 -4.18 11.24
CA GLU A 49 -0.11 -4.59 11.88
C GLU A 49 -0.36 -5.57 13.03
N GLY A 50 0.41 -6.67 13.06
CA GLY A 50 0.27 -7.74 14.04
C GLY A 50 -0.97 -8.61 13.89
N ARG A 51 -1.82 -8.37 12.88
CA ARG A 51 -3.06 -9.13 12.65
C ARG A 51 -3.07 -9.87 11.33
N VAL A 52 -2.76 -9.20 10.22
CA VAL A 52 -2.87 -9.77 8.86
C VAL A 52 -1.64 -9.42 8.04
N GLY A 53 -1.10 -10.40 7.31
CA GLY A 53 0.10 -10.23 6.48
C GLY A 53 1.33 -9.83 7.28
N ARG A 54 2.39 -9.47 6.57
CA ARG A 54 3.71 -9.14 7.10
C ARG A 54 4.10 -7.74 6.64
N ALA A 55 4.51 -6.90 7.59
CA ALA A 55 5.12 -5.61 7.29
C ALA A 55 6.58 -5.83 6.84
N SER A 56 7.05 -5.01 5.90
CA SER A 56 8.39 -5.04 5.35
C SER A 56 8.89 -3.62 5.12
N ASP A 57 10.12 -3.35 5.53
CA ASP A 57 10.87 -2.12 5.29
C ASP A 57 11.96 -2.30 4.22
N TYR A 58 11.89 -3.39 3.45
CA TYR A 58 12.93 -3.75 2.47
C TYR A 58 13.22 -2.62 1.47
N GLY A 59 12.19 -1.86 1.11
CA GLY A 59 12.29 -0.70 0.22
C GLY A 59 13.11 0.46 0.76
N MET A 60 13.37 0.56 2.07
CA MET A 60 14.22 1.60 2.67
C MET A 60 15.66 1.60 2.13
N LYS A 61 16.10 0.49 1.55
CA LYS A 61 17.43 0.35 0.93
C LYS A 61 17.48 0.88 -0.50
N LEU A 62 16.33 1.21 -1.09
CA LEU A 62 16.19 1.61 -2.48
C LEU A 62 15.81 3.10 -2.57
N PRO A 63 16.44 3.86 -3.48
CA PRO A 63 16.02 5.22 -3.75
C PRO A 63 14.71 5.23 -4.55
N ILE A 64 13.68 5.94 -4.05
CA ILE A 64 12.42 6.11 -4.78
C ILE A 64 12.47 7.42 -5.58
N LEU A 65 13.07 7.35 -6.77
CA LEU A 65 13.45 8.52 -7.59
C LEU A 65 12.26 9.37 -8.10
N ARG A 66 11.05 8.82 -8.10
CA ARG A 66 9.82 9.48 -8.60
C ARG A 66 8.96 10.10 -7.49
N SER A 67 9.51 10.26 -6.30
CA SER A 67 8.82 10.88 -5.16
C SER A 67 9.72 11.90 -4.48
N ASN A 68 9.10 12.87 -3.79
CA ASN A 68 9.84 13.81 -2.95
C ASN A 68 10.60 13.03 -1.87
N PRO A 69 11.89 13.33 -1.60
CA PRO A 69 12.66 12.71 -0.51
C PRO A 69 11.90 12.53 0.80
N GLU A 70 11.10 13.50 1.21
CA GLU A 70 10.32 13.45 2.46
C GLU A 70 9.15 12.44 2.41
N ASP A 71 8.65 12.13 1.21
CA ASP A 71 7.53 11.21 0.98
C ASP A 71 7.98 9.82 0.53
N GLN A 72 9.28 9.59 0.37
CA GLN A 72 9.80 8.27 -0.06
C GLN A 72 9.35 7.17 0.90
N ILE A 73 9.20 7.49 2.19
CA ILE A 73 8.74 6.56 3.21
C ILE A 73 7.38 5.91 2.84
N LEU A 74 6.50 6.62 2.13
CA LEU A 74 5.20 6.11 1.67
C LEU A 74 5.31 4.95 0.68
N TYR A 75 6.48 4.80 0.05
CA TYR A 75 6.79 3.82 -0.98
C TYR A 75 7.91 2.84 -0.56
N GLN A 76 8.57 3.08 0.58
CA GLN A 76 9.68 2.27 1.07
C GLN A 76 9.25 1.19 2.08
N THR A 77 8.03 1.30 2.60
CA THR A 77 7.40 0.26 3.42
C THR A 77 6.27 -0.41 2.66
N GLU A 78 6.08 -1.71 2.87
CA GLU A 78 4.95 -2.46 2.32
C GLU A 78 4.37 -3.44 3.35
N ARG A 79 3.10 -3.79 3.18
CA ARG A 79 2.49 -4.98 3.78
C ARG A 79 2.23 -6.03 2.71
N TYR A 80 2.87 -7.18 2.83
CA TYR A 80 2.60 -8.29 1.92
C TYR A 80 1.84 -9.41 2.63
N ASN A 81 1.09 -10.20 1.86
CA ASN A 81 0.47 -11.42 2.36
C ASN A 81 0.46 -12.48 1.24
N GLU A 82 0.51 -13.75 1.64
CA GLU A 82 0.35 -14.89 0.72
C GLU A 82 -1.12 -15.13 0.37
N GLU A 83 -2.03 -14.62 1.20
CA GLU A 83 -3.48 -14.66 1.00
C GLU A 83 -4.06 -13.26 0.71
N THR A 84 -5.38 -13.21 0.47
CA THR A 84 -6.10 -11.94 0.30
C THR A 84 -6.21 -11.20 1.62
N PHE A 85 -5.97 -9.90 1.61
CA PHE A 85 -6.30 -9.01 2.72
C PHE A 85 -7.00 -7.76 2.20
N GLY A 86 -7.63 -7.01 3.10
CA GLY A 86 -8.34 -5.78 2.75
C GLY A 86 -8.34 -4.79 3.90
N TYR A 87 -8.53 -3.52 3.56
CA TYR A 87 -8.71 -2.44 4.52
C TYR A 87 -10.17 -2.04 4.61
N GLU A 88 -10.64 -1.82 5.83
CA GLU A 88 -11.94 -1.21 6.07
C GLU A 88 -11.80 0.30 6.17
N VAL A 89 -12.45 1.02 5.25
CA VAL A 89 -12.49 2.48 5.25
C VAL A 89 -13.85 2.90 5.82
N PRO A 90 -13.90 3.53 7.02
CA PRO A 90 -15.18 3.93 7.60
C PRO A 90 -15.78 5.09 6.80
N ILE A 91 -16.87 4.82 6.08
CA ILE A 91 -17.64 5.82 5.34
C ILE A 91 -18.75 6.32 6.27
N LYS A 92 -18.71 7.60 6.64
CA LYS A 92 -19.70 8.22 7.54
C LYS A 92 -20.93 8.76 6.82
N GLU A 93 -20.76 9.14 5.56
CA GLU A 93 -21.79 9.77 4.74
C GLU A 93 -21.75 9.18 3.33
N GLU A 94 -22.92 9.02 2.73
CA GLU A 94 -23.02 8.68 1.31
C GLU A 94 -22.50 9.83 0.44
N GLY A 95 -21.81 9.49 -0.65
CA GLY A 95 -21.27 10.48 -1.58
C GLY A 95 -20.15 9.92 -2.44
N ASP A 96 -19.59 10.79 -3.28
CA ASP A 96 -18.47 10.43 -4.15
C ASP A 96 -17.14 10.51 -3.40
N TYR A 97 -16.38 9.42 -3.46
CA TYR A 97 -15.06 9.30 -2.86
C TYR A 97 -14.01 9.03 -3.94
N VAL A 98 -12.87 9.70 -3.80
CA VAL A 98 -11.68 9.42 -4.61
C VAL A 98 -10.77 8.52 -3.79
N LEU A 99 -10.57 7.30 -4.28
CA LEU A 99 -9.59 6.37 -3.74
C LEU A 99 -8.33 6.39 -4.62
N VAL A 100 -7.21 6.79 -4.03
CA VAL A 100 -5.89 6.73 -4.63
C VAL A 100 -5.10 5.61 -3.97
N LEU A 101 -4.79 4.58 -4.74
CA LEU A 101 -3.91 3.50 -4.32
C LEU A 101 -2.50 3.77 -4.84
N LYS A 102 -1.53 3.83 -3.94
CA LYS A 102 -0.10 3.99 -4.24
C LYS A 102 0.58 2.64 -4.01
N PHE A 103 1.22 2.12 -5.05
CA PHE A 103 1.95 0.87 -5.00
C PHE A 103 3.41 1.11 -5.33
N ALA A 104 4.29 0.38 -4.66
CA ALA A 104 5.70 0.26 -5.00
C ALA A 104 6.09 -1.21 -5.01
N GLU A 105 6.90 -1.61 -5.99
CA GLU A 105 7.51 -2.93 -6.03
C GLU A 105 8.98 -2.78 -5.74
N VAL A 106 9.41 -3.35 -4.62
CA VAL A 106 10.77 -3.17 -4.09
C VAL A 106 11.51 -4.49 -3.97
N TYR A 107 10.85 -5.62 -4.24
CA TYR A 107 11.40 -6.96 -4.00
C TYR A 107 11.73 -7.70 -5.31
N PHE A 108 10.79 -7.71 -6.26
CA PHE A 108 10.92 -8.45 -7.52
C PHE A 108 11.46 -7.59 -8.65
N ALA A 109 12.68 -7.90 -9.11
CA ALA A 109 13.32 -7.19 -10.22
C ALA A 109 12.72 -7.49 -11.61
N GLN A 110 11.85 -8.48 -11.74
CA GLN A 110 11.23 -8.87 -13.02
C GLN A 110 9.73 -8.54 -13.02
N SER A 111 9.23 -8.08 -14.16
CA SER A 111 7.79 -7.89 -14.38
C SER A 111 7.02 -9.18 -14.18
N GLN A 112 5.72 -9.08 -13.87
CA GLN A 112 4.79 -10.21 -13.74
C GLN A 112 5.09 -11.20 -12.62
N GLN A 113 6.06 -10.92 -11.75
CA GLN A 113 6.28 -11.73 -10.55
C GLN A 113 5.28 -11.39 -9.43
N LYS A 114 4.65 -10.23 -9.53
CA LYS A 114 3.61 -9.77 -8.61
C LYS A 114 2.40 -9.30 -9.42
N VAL A 115 1.38 -10.16 -9.42
CA VAL A 115 0.10 -9.93 -10.10
C VAL A 115 -0.99 -10.09 -9.06
N PHE A 116 -1.84 -9.07 -8.91
CA PHE A 116 -2.92 -9.11 -7.95
C PHE A 116 -4.14 -8.34 -8.46
N ASP A 117 -5.30 -8.68 -7.91
CA ASP A 117 -6.54 -7.97 -8.16
C ASP A 117 -6.80 -6.95 -7.06
N VAL A 118 -7.44 -5.84 -7.42
CA VAL A 118 -7.97 -4.86 -6.47
C VAL A 118 -9.49 -4.96 -6.47
N ARG A 119 -10.06 -5.15 -5.27
CA ARG A 119 -11.50 -5.19 -5.05
C ARG A 119 -11.94 -4.08 -4.11
N LEU A 120 -13.05 -3.42 -4.42
CA LEU A 120 -13.73 -2.44 -3.56
C LEU A 120 -15.13 -2.93 -3.26
N ASN A 121 -15.47 -3.08 -1.98
CA ASN A 121 -16.76 -3.62 -1.53
C ASN A 121 -17.16 -4.94 -2.22
N GLY A 122 -16.19 -5.82 -2.46
CA GLY A 122 -16.39 -7.09 -3.17
C GLY A 122 -16.42 -6.99 -4.70
N HIS A 123 -16.52 -5.79 -5.26
CA HIS A 123 -16.46 -5.55 -6.70
C HIS A 123 -15.01 -5.44 -7.16
N MET A 124 -14.64 -6.20 -8.19
CA MET A 124 -13.32 -6.10 -8.81
C MET A 124 -13.23 -4.81 -9.61
N VAL A 125 -12.27 -3.95 -9.26
CA VAL A 125 -12.05 -2.65 -9.91
C VAL A 125 -10.79 -2.62 -10.76
N VAL A 126 -9.78 -3.40 -10.39
CA VAL A 126 -8.59 -3.64 -11.19
C VAL A 126 -8.33 -5.14 -11.18
N LYS A 127 -8.11 -5.71 -12.36
CA LYS A 127 -7.77 -7.11 -12.54
C LYS A 127 -6.35 -7.22 -13.07
N ASP A 128 -5.61 -8.23 -12.63
CA ASP A 128 -4.28 -8.57 -13.14
C ASP A 128 -3.31 -7.37 -13.11
N LEU A 129 -3.31 -6.60 -12.02
CA LEU A 129 -2.44 -5.44 -11.87
C LEU A 129 -0.98 -5.89 -11.80
N LEU A 130 -0.19 -5.40 -12.75
CA LEU A 130 1.24 -5.65 -12.83
C LEU A 130 2.00 -4.43 -12.32
N LEU A 131 2.80 -4.61 -11.28
CA LEU A 131 3.81 -3.63 -10.92
C LEU A 131 5.16 -3.98 -11.53
N PHE A 132 5.88 -2.96 -12.00
CA PHE A 132 7.24 -3.07 -12.49
C PHE A 132 8.10 -2.02 -11.77
N ILE A 133 9.35 -2.40 -11.45
CA ILE A 133 10.33 -1.49 -10.85
C ILE A 133 10.79 -0.50 -11.91
N PHE A 134 10.77 0.81 -11.61
CA PHE A 134 11.39 1.85 -12.46
C PHE A 134 12.75 2.25 -11.90
#